data_AF-A0A7R9FDH2-F1
#
_entry.id   AF-A0A7R9FDH2-F1
#
_cell.length_a   1.000
_cell.length_b   1.000
_cell.length_c   1.000
_cell.angle_alpha   90.00
_cell.angle_beta   90.00
_cell.angle_gamma   90.00
#
_symmetry.space_group_name_H-M   'P 1'
#
loop_
_entity.id
_entity.type
_entity.pdbx_description
1 polymer ?
#
loop_
_entity_poly.entity_id
_entity_poly.type
_entity_poly.pdbx_seq_one_letter_code
_entity_poly.pdbx_strand_id
1 'polypeptide(L)'
;MFQSLAFLILPFLPASNLFFPVGFVVAERILYIPSMGLCMLVAYGWTQLAHKRCKKMAWLLLGVLLLVHGCKTYSRNLDWENEYTIFMAGLKVNQRNAKLFNNVGHALEGQGRFDEALDYFQKAVQ
;
A
#
# COMPACT_ATOMS: atom_id res chain seq x y z
N MET A 1 15.94 -12.46 -16.43
CA MET A 1 16.37 -12.43 -15.01
C MET A 1 17.29 -11.24 -14.72
N PHE A 2 18.45 -11.08 -15.38
CA PHE A 2 19.34 -9.95 -15.11
C PHE A 2 18.67 -8.59 -15.34
N GLN A 3 18.07 -8.38 -16.51
CA GLN A 3 17.35 -7.14 -16.84
C GLN A 3 16.23 -6.85 -15.83
N SER A 4 15.45 -7.86 -15.44
CA SER A 4 14.36 -7.69 -14.47
C SER A 4 14.86 -7.34 -13.07
N LEU A 5 16.03 -7.85 -12.64
CA LEU A 5 16.70 -7.40 -11.41
C LEU A 5 17.18 -5.96 -11.52
N ALA A 6 17.75 -5.56 -12.66
CA ALA A 6 18.22 -4.19 -12.86
C ALA A 6 17.06 -3.18 -12.75
N PHE A 7 15.94 -3.43 -13.44
CA PHE A 7 14.74 -2.60 -13.36
C PHE A 7 14.06 -2.61 -11.98
N LEU A 8 14.28 -3.66 -11.17
CA LEU A 8 13.77 -3.70 -9.80
C LEU A 8 14.67 -2.91 -8.84
N ILE A 9 15.97 -3.18 -8.86
CA ILE A 9 16.90 -2.74 -7.80
C ILE A 9 17.39 -1.32 -8.04
N LEU A 10 17.86 -1.00 -9.26
CA LEU A 10 18.47 0.31 -9.54
C LEU A 10 17.54 1.50 -9.26
N PRO A 11 16.27 1.50 -9.70
CA PRO A 11 15.36 2.60 -9.38
C PRO A 11 14.83 2.53 -7.94
N PHE A 12 14.86 1.35 -7.29
CA PHE A 12 14.41 1.22 -5.90
C PHE A 12 15.41 1.80 -4.90
N LEU A 13 16.72 1.70 -5.17
CA LEU A 13 17.77 2.21 -4.29
C LEU A 13 17.57 3.69 -3.92
N PRO A 14 17.44 4.64 -4.87
CA PRO A 14 17.16 6.03 -4.53
C PRO A 14 15.73 6.21 -3.97
N ALA A 15 14.74 5.45 -4.45
CA ALA A 15 13.36 5.53 -3.98
C ALA A 15 13.19 5.10 -2.51
N SER A 16 14.08 4.25 -2.00
CA SER A 16 14.03 3.71 -0.63
C SER A 16 14.44 4.71 0.45
N ASN A 17 14.98 5.87 0.07
CA ASN A 17 15.61 6.84 0.98
C ASN A 17 16.81 6.31 1.78
N LEU A 18 17.36 5.13 1.44
CA LEU A 18 18.45 4.49 2.19
C LEU A 18 19.76 5.30 2.11
N PHE A 19 20.09 5.81 0.92
CA PHE A 19 21.32 6.55 0.68
C PHE A 19 21.09 8.06 0.58
N PHE A 20 19.91 8.46 0.09
CA PHE A 20 19.56 9.85 -0.13
C PHE A 20 18.13 10.08 0.36
N PRO A 21 17.93 10.76 1.51
CA PRO A 21 16.59 11.11 1.97
C PRO A 21 16.00 12.16 1.02
N VAL A 22 15.12 11.70 0.15
CA VAL A 22 14.26 12.55 -0.67
C VAL A 22 13.16 13.02 0.28
N GLY A 23 12.98 14.34 0.47
CA GLY A 23 12.15 14.95 1.52
C GLY A 23 10.64 14.65 1.50
N PHE A 24 10.21 13.56 0.87
CA PHE A 24 8.88 13.00 0.91
C PHE A 24 8.91 11.55 1.41
N VAL A 25 7.88 11.16 2.15
CA VAL A 25 7.67 9.76 2.56
C VAL A 25 7.55 8.89 1.30
N VAL A 26 8.15 7.69 1.34
CA VAL A 26 8.04 6.70 0.25
C VAL A 26 6.58 6.62 -0.22
N ALA A 27 6.39 6.96 -1.49
CA ALA A 27 5.07 7.03 -2.10
C ALA A 27 4.93 5.94 -3.16
N GLU A 28 3.71 5.53 -3.45
CA GLU A 28 3.44 4.51 -4.47
C GLU A 28 4.00 4.87 -5.86
N ARG A 29 3.97 6.16 -6.23
CA ARG A 29 4.44 6.64 -7.55
C ARG A 29 5.91 6.35 -7.85
N ILE A 30 6.78 6.34 -6.84
CA ILE A 30 8.21 6.06 -7.03
C ILE A 30 8.49 4.55 -7.18
N LEU A 31 7.50 3.70 -6.85
CA LEU A 31 7.60 2.25 -6.97
C LEU A 31 7.13 1.73 -8.33
N TYR A 32 6.62 2.57 -9.23
CA TYR A 32 6.14 2.12 -10.56
C TYR A 32 7.24 1.47 -11.41
N ILE A 33 8.43 2.08 -11.50
CA ILE A 33 9.55 1.51 -12.25
C ILE A 33 10.09 0.24 -11.58
N PRO A 34 10.37 0.21 -10.25
CA PRO A 34 10.69 -1.03 -9.55
C PRO A 34 9.67 -2.16 -9.78
N SER A 35 8.37 -1.82 -9.77
CA SER A 35 7.29 -2.79 -9.96
C SER A 35 7.31 -3.42 -11.35
N MET A 36 7.74 -2.69 -12.39
CA MET A 36 7.96 -3.26 -13.71
C MET A 36 8.98 -4.41 -13.67
N GLY A 37 10.11 -4.22 -12.95
CA GLY A 37 11.11 -5.27 -12.74
C GLY A 37 10.54 -6.49 -12.01
N LEU A 38 9.72 -6.27 -10.97
CA LEU A 38 9.02 -7.33 -10.25
C LEU A 38 8.05 -8.10 -11.16
N CYS A 39 7.23 -7.41 -11.96
CA CYS A 39 6.30 -8.05 -12.90
C CYS A 39 7.03 -8.94 -13.91
N MET A 40 8.17 -8.48 -14.44
CA MET A 40 9.01 -9.28 -15.34
C MET A 40 9.57 -10.53 -14.64
N LEU A 41 9.98 -10.42 -13.36
CA LEU A 41 10.44 -11.56 -12.58
C LEU A 41 9.33 -12.59 -12.33
N VAL A 42 8.13 -12.12 -11.96
CA VAL A 42 6.96 -12.98 -11.76
C VAL A 42 6.59 -13.70 -13.06
N ALA A 43 6.58 -13.00 -14.20
CA ALA A 43 6.33 -13.61 -15.51
C ALA A 43 7.39 -14.67 -15.86
N TYR A 44 8.68 -14.39 -15.59
CA TYR A 44 9.74 -15.37 -15.78
C TYR A 44 9.52 -16.61 -14.89
N GLY A 45 9.25 -16.43 -13.60
CA GLY A 45 8.95 -17.52 -12.66
C GLY A 45 7.74 -18.35 -13.11
N TRP A 46 6.68 -17.69 -13.59
CA TRP A 46 5.50 -18.32 -14.15
C TRP A 46 5.83 -19.22 -15.32
N THR A 47 6.62 -18.75 -16.29
CA THR A 47 7.00 -19.57 -17.46
C THR A 47 7.79 -20.81 -17.06
N GLN A 48 8.74 -20.69 -16.13
CA GLN A 48 9.49 -21.86 -15.63
C GLN A 48 8.56 -22.85 -14.92
N LEU A 49 7.63 -22.35 -14.11
CA LEU A 49 6.72 -23.21 -13.35
C LEU A 49 5.67 -23.89 -14.23
N ALA A 50 5.01 -23.12 -15.09
CA ALA A 50 3.89 -23.59 -15.89
C ALA A 50 4.33 -24.48 -17.06
N HIS A 51 5.48 -24.18 -17.69
CA HIS A 51 5.94 -24.94 -18.86
C HIS A 51 6.95 -26.03 -18.50
N LYS A 52 7.86 -25.80 -17.54
CA LYS A 52 8.94 -26.76 -17.25
C LYS A 52 8.71 -27.65 -16.03
N ARG A 53 7.74 -27.32 -15.17
CA ARG A 53 7.49 -28.06 -13.92
C ARG A 53 6.08 -28.65 -13.88
N CYS A 54 5.09 -27.84 -13.50
CA CYS A 54 3.72 -28.29 -13.34
C CYS A 54 2.73 -27.13 -13.58
N LYS A 55 2.01 -27.21 -14.71
CA LYS A 55 0.96 -26.25 -15.09
C LYS A 55 -0.12 -26.14 -14.01
N LYS A 56 -0.57 -27.25 -13.43
CA LYS A 56 -1.60 -27.27 -12.38
C LYS A 56 -1.17 -26.47 -11.15
N MET A 57 0.08 -26.62 -10.74
CA MET A 57 0.63 -25.90 -9.59
C MET A 57 0.72 -24.39 -9.85
N ALA A 58 1.13 -23.98 -11.06
CA ALA A 58 1.14 -22.56 -11.43
C ALA A 58 -0.27 -21.93 -11.33
N TRP A 59 -1.28 -22.59 -11.89
CA TRP A 59 -2.67 -22.11 -11.79
C TRP A 59 -3.22 -22.15 -10.36
N LEU A 60 -2.86 -23.17 -9.56
CA LEU A 60 -3.22 -23.22 -8.15
C LEU A 60 -2.64 -22.01 -7.39
N LEU A 61 -1.35 -21.71 -7.56
CA LEU A 61 -0.71 -20.55 -6.91
C LEU A 61 -1.34 -19.23 -7.36
N LEU A 62 -1.67 -19.08 -8.64
CA LEU A 62 -2.39 -17.89 -9.12
C LEU A 62 -3.79 -17.79 -8.50
N GLY A 63 -4.53 -18.90 -8.44
CA GLY A 63 -5.85 -18.94 -7.82
C GLY A 63 -5.80 -18.54 -6.35
N VAL A 64 -4.83 -19.08 -5.60
CA VAL A 64 -4.61 -18.71 -4.19
C VAL A 64 -4.23 -17.23 -4.06
N LEU A 65 -3.32 -16.73 -4.91
CA LEU A 65 -2.93 -15.32 -4.93
C LEU A 65 -4.15 -14.41 -5.15
N LEU A 66 -4.95 -14.70 -6.18
CA LEU A 66 -6.15 -13.93 -6.51
C LEU A 66 -7.21 -13.98 -5.41
N LEU A 67 -7.44 -15.14 -4.80
CA LEU A 67 -8.36 -15.28 -3.67
C LEU A 67 -7.90 -14.44 -2.47
N VAL A 68 -6.63 -14.59 -2.06
CA VAL A 68 -6.09 -13.86 -0.90
C VAL A 68 -6.16 -12.35 -1.14
N HIS A 69 -5.71 -11.87 -2.30
CA HIS A 69 -5.76 -10.44 -2.61
C HIS A 69 -7.20 -9.94 -2.81
N GLY A 70 -8.08 -10.74 -3.41
CA GLY A 70 -9.51 -10.42 -3.55
C GLY A 70 -10.21 -10.26 -2.20
N CYS A 71 -9.98 -11.18 -1.26
CA CYS A 71 -10.51 -11.08 0.10
C CYS A 71 -9.96 -9.84 0.84
N LYS A 72 -8.67 -9.54 0.69
CA LYS A 72 -8.07 -8.33 1.28
C LYS A 72 -8.66 -7.05 0.69
N THR A 73 -8.86 -7.00 -0.63
CA THR A 73 -9.51 -5.87 -1.30
C THR A 73 -10.95 -5.70 -0.83
N TYR A 74 -11.72 -6.78 -0.73
CA TYR A 74 -13.09 -6.73 -0.21
C TYR A 74 -13.14 -6.18 1.22
N SER A 75 -12.29 -6.69 2.12
CA SER A 75 -12.21 -6.19 3.49
C SER A 75 -11.79 -4.72 3.55
N ARG A 76 -10.88 -4.30 2.66
CA ARG A 76 -10.39 -2.92 2.59
C ARG A 76 -11.45 -1.96 2.07
N ASN A 77 -12.36 -2.40 1.19
CA ASN A 77 -13.44 -1.54 0.68
C ASN A 77 -14.35 -1.00 1.80
N LEU A 78 -14.48 -1.71 2.92
CA LEU A 78 -15.24 -1.22 4.09
C LEU A 78 -14.58 0.01 4.71
N ASP A 79 -13.25 0.09 4.70
CA ASP A 79 -12.53 1.29 5.15
C ASP A 79 -12.81 2.49 4.23
N TRP A 80 -13.22 2.27 2.97
CA TRP A 80 -13.48 3.32 1.98
C TRP A 80 -14.94 3.79 1.95
N GLU A 81 -15.79 3.29 2.86
CA GLU A 81 -17.21 3.64 2.91
C GLU A 81 -17.45 5.15 3.13
N ASN A 82 -16.64 5.79 3.96
CA ASN A 82 -16.73 7.23 4.23
C ASN A 82 -15.39 7.81 4.72
N GLU A 83 -15.30 9.15 4.78
CA GLU A 83 -14.08 9.86 5.18
C GLU A 83 -13.62 9.51 6.61
N TYR A 84 -14.56 9.32 7.54
CA TYR A 84 -14.21 8.95 8.90
C TYR A 84 -13.57 7.56 8.96
N THR A 85 -14.15 6.56 8.30
CA THR A 85 -13.63 5.18 8.32
C THR A 85 -12.26 5.08 7.66
N ILE A 86 -12.01 5.78 6.55
CA ILE A 86 -10.71 5.74 5.86
C ILE A 86 -9.60 6.38 6.68
N PHE A 87 -9.85 7.55 7.29
CA PHE A 87 -8.84 8.21 8.12
C PHE A 87 -8.61 7.48 9.45
N MET A 88 -9.67 6.94 10.05
CA MET A 88 -9.57 6.12 11.25
C MET A 88 -8.80 4.82 10.97
N ALA A 89 -9.01 4.18 9.81
CA ALA A 89 -8.20 3.04 9.38
C ALA A 89 -6.72 3.41 9.20
N GLY A 90 -6.43 4.62 8.69
CA GLY A 90 -5.07 5.16 8.67
C GLY A 90 -4.47 5.32 10.06
N LEU A 91 -5.25 5.87 11.01
CA LEU A 91 -4.80 6.15 12.37
C LEU A 91 -4.49 4.86 13.16
N LYS A 92 -5.23 3.78 12.91
CA LYS A 92 -4.95 2.45 13.46
C LYS A 92 -3.56 1.92 13.05
N VAL A 93 -3.06 2.32 11.87
CA VAL A 93 -1.76 1.88 11.34
C VAL A 93 -0.64 2.84 11.76
N ASN A 94 -0.90 4.14 11.78
CA ASN A 94 0.09 5.16 12.11
C ASN A 94 -0.46 6.19 13.10
N GLN A 95 -0.26 5.91 14.38
CA GLN A 95 -0.70 6.75 15.51
C GLN A 95 0.18 7.98 15.77
N ARG A 96 1.23 8.22 14.96
CA ARG A 96 2.15 9.37 15.12
C ARG A 96 2.04 10.37 13.97
N ASN A 97 0.93 10.36 13.26
CA ASN A 97 0.73 11.21 12.10
C ASN A 97 -0.30 12.29 12.39
N ALA A 98 0.18 13.50 12.70
CA ALA A 98 -0.65 14.68 12.96
C ALA A 98 -1.69 14.93 11.86
N LYS A 99 -1.32 14.68 10.58
CA LYS A 99 -2.25 14.86 9.45
C LYS A 99 -3.44 13.91 9.51
N LEU A 100 -3.24 12.67 9.99
CA LEU A 100 -4.35 11.73 10.15
C LEU A 100 -5.30 12.14 11.27
N PHE A 101 -4.77 12.59 12.42
CA PHE A 101 -5.61 13.15 13.49
C PHE A 101 -6.43 14.34 12.99
N ASN A 102 -5.79 15.28 12.28
CA ASN A 102 -6.47 16.43 11.69
C ASN A 102 -7.59 16.02 10.71
N ASN A 103 -7.33 15.04 9.85
CA ASN A 103 -8.32 14.56 8.89
C ASN A 103 -9.49 13.82 9.56
N VAL A 104 -9.26 13.08 10.64
CA VAL A 104 -10.35 12.51 11.45
C VAL A 104 -11.19 13.62 12.09
N GLY A 105 -10.54 14.67 12.61
CA GLY A 105 -11.23 15.85 13.13
C GLY A 105 -12.16 16.49 12.11
N HIS A 106 -11.68 16.74 10.88
CA HIS A 106 -12.52 17.27 9.81
C HIS A 106 -13.65 16.33 9.38
N ALA A 107 -13.40 15.01 9.35
CA ALA A 107 -14.46 14.05 9.04
C ALA A 107 -15.58 14.05 10.11
N LEU A 108 -15.24 14.27 11.39
CA LEU A 108 -16.20 14.41 12.49
C LEU A 108 -16.93 15.77 12.44
N GLU A 109 -16.23 16.84 12.10
CA GLU A 109 -16.80 18.17 11.86
C GLU A 109 -17.87 18.13 10.75
N GLY A 110 -17.58 17.45 9.64
CA GLY A 110 -18.54 17.23 8.56
C GLY A 110 -19.78 16.43 8.97
N GLN A 111 -19.71 15.67 10.06
CA GLN A 111 -20.84 14.95 10.67
C GLN A 111 -21.55 15.74 11.78
N GLY A 112 -21.11 16.97 12.09
CA GLY A 112 -21.64 17.80 13.17
C GLY A 112 -21.19 17.40 14.58
N ARG A 113 -20.19 16.53 14.70
CA ARG A 113 -19.66 16.02 15.98
C ARG A 113 -18.50 16.89 16.49
N PHE A 114 -18.80 18.13 16.81
CA PHE A 114 -17.79 19.16 17.09
C PHE A 114 -16.93 18.87 18.34
N ASP A 115 -17.52 18.33 19.40
CA ASP A 115 -16.78 18.03 20.64
C ASP A 115 -15.70 16.96 20.42
N GLU A 116 -16.04 15.91 19.66
CA GLU A 116 -15.08 14.86 19.31
C GLU A 116 -14.03 15.37 18.32
N ALA A 117 -14.45 16.17 17.33
CA ALA A 117 -13.52 16.77 16.39
C ALA A 117 -12.43 17.59 17.10
N LEU A 118 -12.81 18.37 18.13
CA LEU A 118 -11.88 19.17 18.93
C LEU A 118 -10.82 18.31 19.62
N ASP A 119 -11.20 17.17 20.22
CA ASP A 119 -10.24 16.23 20.83
C ASP A 119 -9.22 15.70 19.81
N TYR A 120 -9.68 15.35 18.60
CA TYR A 120 -8.78 14.93 17.52
C TYR A 120 -7.86 16.05 17.02
N PHE A 121 -8.35 17.30 16.93
CA PHE A 121 -7.50 18.44 16.58
C PHE A 121 -6.46 18.73 17.66
N GLN A 122 -6.82 18.63 18.95
CA GLN A 122 -5.86 18.79 20.05
C GLN A 122 -4.77 17.72 20.01
N LYS A 123 -5.14 16.46 19.76
CA LYS A 123 -4.18 15.37 19.54
C LYS A 123 -3.29 15.57 18.32
N ALA A 124 -3.74 16.30 17.30
CA ALA A 124 -2.93 16.59 16.12
C ALA A 124 -1.79 17.58 16.38
N VAL A 125 -1.89 18.41 17.44
CA VAL A 125 -0.92 19.47 17.77
C VAL A 125 0.06 19.04 18.87
N GLN A 126 -0.23 17.94 19.58
CA GLN A 126 0.66 17.32 20.56
C GLN A 126 1.78 16.51 19.88
#